data_AF-A0A1F7QS86-F1
#
_entry.id   AF-A0A1F7QS86-F1
#
_cell.length_a   1.000
_cell.length_b   1.000
_cell.length_c   1.000
_cell.angle_alpha   90.00
_cell.angle_beta   90.00
_cell.angle_gamma   90.00
#
_symmetry.space_group_name_H-M   'P 1'
#
loop_
_entity.id
_entity.type
_entity.pdbx_description
1 polymer ?
#
loop_
_entity_poly.entity_id
_entity_poly.type
_entity_poly.pdbx_seq_one_letter_code
_entity_poly.pdbx_strand_id
1 'polypeptide(L)' 'MAGTKKGGEKAAATNKAKHGADFYAKIGAKGGRLGRTGGFAANPDLARIAGAKGGRISRRKKAATVATTQQSDSVAA' A
#
# COMPACT_ATOMS: atom_id res chain seq x y z
N MET A 1 -13.91 -20.84 -2.56
CA MET A 1 -13.36 -21.51 -3.76
C MET A 1 -11.94 -21.03 -3.96
N ALA A 2 -11.02 -21.91 -4.34
CA ALA A 2 -9.66 -21.49 -4.71
C ALA A 2 -9.71 -20.60 -5.96
N GLY A 3 -8.79 -19.65 -6.06
CA GLY A 3 -8.70 -18.74 -7.21
C GLY A 3 -9.73 -17.59 -7.25
N THR A 4 -10.68 -17.50 -6.31
CA THR A 4 -11.62 -16.35 -6.25
C THR A 4 -11.15 -15.28 -5.27
N LYS A 5 -11.53 -14.01 -5.51
CA LYS A 5 -11.19 -12.86 -4.63
C LYS A 5 -11.56 -13.15 -3.16
N LYS A 6 -12.81 -13.58 -2.94
CA LYS A 6 -13.33 -13.96 -1.61
C LYS A 6 -12.55 -15.12 -0.97
N GLY A 7 -12.04 -16.04 -1.77
CA GLY A 7 -11.16 -17.11 -1.29
C GLY A 7 -9.79 -16.59 -0.85
N GLY A 8 -9.19 -15.71 -1.65
CA GLY A 8 -7.91 -15.06 -1.34
C GLY A 8 -7.97 -14.19 -0.08
N GLU A 9 -9.05 -13.46 0.12
CA GLU A 9 -9.28 -12.66 1.34
C GLU A 9 -9.33 -13.53 2.61
N LYS A 10 -10.07 -14.64 2.56
CA LYS A 10 -10.13 -15.60 3.68
C LYS A 10 -8.78 -16.25 3.97
N ALA A 11 -8.02 -16.57 2.92
CA ALA A 11 -6.67 -17.11 3.06
C ALA A 11 -5.71 -16.07 3.69
N ALA A 12 -5.77 -14.82 3.24
CA ALA A 12 -4.97 -13.73 3.80
C ALA A 12 -5.30 -13.49 5.28
N ALA A 13 -6.58 -13.51 5.66
CA ALA A 13 -7.01 -13.41 7.06
C ALA A 13 -6.44 -14.55 7.92
N THR A 14 -6.54 -15.78 7.42
CA THR A 14 -5.99 -16.96 8.09
C THR A 14 -4.47 -16.89 8.24
N ASN A 15 -3.76 -16.47 7.19
CA ASN A 15 -2.30 -16.35 7.20
C ASN A 15 -1.82 -15.26 8.15
N LYS A 16 -2.51 -14.10 8.20
CA LYS A 16 -2.22 -13.03 9.16
C LYS A 16 -2.48 -13.47 10.60
N ALA A 17 -3.53 -14.24 10.84
CA ALA A 17 -3.83 -14.78 12.17
C ALA A 17 -2.77 -15.82 12.62
N LYS A 18 -2.32 -16.69 11.72
CA LYS A 18 -1.37 -17.77 12.03
C LYS A 18 0.09 -17.30 12.14
N HIS A 19 0.50 -16.35 11.30
CA HIS A 19 1.90 -15.96 11.17
C HIS A 19 2.18 -14.51 11.61
N GLY A 20 1.14 -13.80 12.08
CA GLY A 20 1.21 -12.41 12.51
C GLY A 20 1.06 -11.41 11.37
N ALA A 21 0.90 -10.14 11.74
CA ALA A 21 0.72 -9.03 10.81
C ALA A 21 1.91 -8.85 9.86
N ASP A 22 3.12 -9.18 10.33
CA ASP A 22 4.37 -8.99 9.59
C ASP A 22 4.62 -10.03 8.49
N PHE A 23 3.81 -11.08 8.40
CA PHE A 23 4.05 -12.22 7.52
C PHE A 23 4.33 -11.80 6.06
N TYR A 24 3.43 -10.98 5.49
CA TYR A 24 3.59 -10.50 4.12
C TYR A 24 4.71 -9.47 3.97
N ALA A 25 4.96 -8.65 5.00
CA ALA A 25 6.04 -7.67 5.00
C ALA A 25 7.42 -8.36 4.93
N LYS A 26 7.62 -9.42 5.73
CA LYS A 26 8.86 -10.21 5.74
C LYS A 26 9.10 -10.92 4.41
N ILE A 27 8.06 -11.52 3.83
CA ILE A 27 8.16 -12.19 2.51
C ILE A 27 8.51 -11.17 1.42
N GLY A 28 7.82 -10.03 1.39
CA GLY A 28 8.10 -8.95 0.44
C GLY A 28 9.51 -8.39 0.57
N ALA A 29 9.99 -8.17 1.80
CA ALA A 29 11.34 -7.68 2.05
C ALA A 29 12.42 -8.67 1.59
N LYS A 30 12.22 -9.97 1.85
CA LYS A 30 13.13 -11.03 1.38
C LYS A 30 13.15 -11.10 -0.15
N GLY A 31 11.99 -11.05 -0.79
CA GLY A 31 11.86 -11.03 -2.26
C GLY A 31 12.53 -9.80 -2.88
N GLY A 32 12.30 -8.61 -2.33
CA GLY A 32 12.92 -7.37 -2.81
C GLY A 32 14.44 -7.35 -2.65
N ARG A 33 15.00 -7.95 -1.60
CA ARG A 33 16.46 -8.05 -1.41
C ARG A 33 17.11 -8.99 -2.44
N LEU A 34 16.43 -10.07 -2.81
CA LEU A 34 16.92 -11.05 -3.78
C LEU A 34 16.70 -10.58 -5.22
N GLY A 35 15.63 -9.83 -5.48
CA GLY A 35 15.34 -9.24 -6.79
C GLY A 35 16.25 -8.05 -7.09
N ARG A 36 17.36 -8.30 -7.80
CA ARG A 36 18.32 -7.25 -8.21
C ARG A 36 18.10 -6.74 -9.64
N THR A 37 17.27 -7.44 -10.42
CA THR A 37 17.14 -7.24 -11.87
C THR A 37 15.96 -6.35 -12.28
N GLY A 38 15.12 -5.88 -11.35
CA GLY A 38 13.93 -5.09 -11.65
C GLY A 38 13.72 -3.86 -10.76
N GLY A 39 12.85 -2.95 -11.21
CA GLY A 39 12.41 -1.78 -10.44
C GLY A 39 13.51 -0.77 -10.10
N PHE A 40 13.42 -0.18 -8.90
CA PHE A 40 14.35 0.85 -8.42
C PHE A 40 15.75 0.31 -8.04
N ALA A 41 15.91 -1.02 -7.92
CA ALA A 41 17.21 -1.64 -7.66
C ALA A 41 18.07 -1.76 -8.93
N ALA A 42 17.43 -1.93 -10.10
CA ALA A 42 18.12 -2.06 -11.38
C ALA A 42 18.62 -0.72 -11.95
N ASN A 43 17.97 0.39 -11.59
CA ASN A 43 18.36 1.74 -12.02
C ASN A 43 18.33 2.72 -10.82
N PRO A 44 19.47 2.93 -10.15
CA PRO A 44 19.58 3.85 -9.02
C PRO A 44 19.21 5.30 -9.36
N ASP A 45 19.44 5.75 -10.60
CA ASP A 45 19.09 7.10 -11.03
C ASP A 45 17.58 7.31 -11.11
N LEU A 46 16.84 6.34 -11.63
CA LEU A 46 15.38 6.35 -11.62
C LEU A 46 14.84 6.43 -10.18
N ALA A 47 15.42 5.66 -9.27
CA ALA A 47 15.06 5.65 -7.85
C ALA A 47 15.28 7.02 -7.19
N ARG A 48 16.43 7.64 -7.49
CA ARG A 48 16.79 8.97 -7.01
C ARG A 48 15.81 10.04 -7.51
N ILE A 49 15.48 10.03 -8.80
CA ILE A 49 14.54 11.00 -9.40
C ILE A 49 13.14 10.85 -8.79
N ALA A 50 12.64 9.61 -8.68
CA ALA A 50 11.33 9.34 -8.09
C ALA A 50 11.27 9.74 -6.61
N GLY A 51 12.30 9.41 -5.84
CA GLY A 51 12.43 9.80 -4.43
C GLY A 51 12.48 11.32 -4.24
N ALA A 52 13.27 12.02 -5.06
CA ALA A 52 13.36 13.49 -5.01
C ALA A 52 12.01 14.16 -5.34
N LYS A 53 11.28 13.63 -6.33
CA LYS A 53 9.93 14.12 -6.67
C LYS A 53 8.95 13.91 -5.52
N GLY A 54 8.90 12.70 -4.96
CA GLY A 54 8.04 12.37 -3.81
C GLY A 54 8.34 13.24 -2.59
N GLY A 55 9.62 13.37 -2.22
CA GLY A 55 10.05 14.21 -1.11
C GLY A 55 9.76 15.70 -1.32
N ARG A 56 9.88 16.21 -2.56
CA ARG A 56 9.50 17.61 -2.86
C ARG A 56 7.99 17.82 -2.74
N ILE A 57 7.17 16.84 -3.16
CA ILE A 57 5.71 16.92 -3.03
C ILE A 57 5.28 16.82 -1.57
N SER A 58 5.80 15.87 -0.80
CA SER A 58 5.44 15.70 0.62
C SER A 58 5.85 16.90 1.49
N ARG A 59 6.95 17.59 1.15
CA ARG A 59 7.38 18.82 1.84
C ARG A 59 6.50 20.03 1.56
N ARG A 60 5.80 20.06 0.42
CA ARG A 60 4.70 21.00 0.21
C ARG A 60 3.58 20.45 1.08
N LYS A 61 3.37 21.07 2.24
CA LYS A 61 2.37 20.68 3.25
C LYS A 61 1.13 20.06 2.59
N LYS A 62 0.61 18.97 3.14
CA LYS A 62 -0.62 18.29 2.65
C LYS A 62 -1.64 19.38 2.32
N ALA A 63 -2.09 19.45 1.06
CA ALA A 63 -3.17 20.33 0.69
C ALA A 63 -4.33 20.03 1.66
N ALA A 64 -4.73 21.04 2.44
CA ALA A 64 -5.79 20.90 3.42
C ALA A 64 -6.98 20.29 2.70
N THR A 65 -7.33 19.07 3.11
CA THR A 65 -8.46 18.35 2.55
C THR A 65 -9.67 19.14 3.03
N VAL A 66 -10.27 19.96 2.16
CA VAL A 66 -11.55 20.60 2.43
C VAL A 66 -12.50 19.45 2.74
N ALA A 67 -12.84 19.30 4.02
CA ALA A 67 -13.78 18.30 4.47
C ALA A 67 -15.14 18.69 3.91
N THR A 68 -15.54 18.08 2.80
CA THR A 68 -16.93 18.08 2.37
C THR A 68 -17.70 17.25 3.38
N THR A 69 -18.26 17.92 4.38
CA THR A 69 -19.26 17.39 5.30
C THR A 69 -20.42 16.83 4.47
N GLN A 70 -20.65 15.52 4.55
CA GLN A 70 -21.85 14.91 4.01
C GLN A 70 -23.02 15.25 4.93
N GLN A 71 -23.95 16.03 4.42
CA GLN A 71 -25.23 16.32 5.07
C GLN A 71 -26.22 15.27 4.59
N SER A 72 -26.36 14.19 5.36
CA SER A 72 -27.48 13.25 5.23
C SER A 72 -28.57 13.72 6.19
N ASP A 73 -29.39 14.66 5.75
CA ASP A 73 -30.64 14.96 6.43
C ASP A 73 -31.61 13.82 6.12
N SER A 74 -31.79 12.99 7.13
CA SER A 74 -32.92 12.09 7.29
C SER A 74 -34.23 12.88 7.18
N VAL A 75 -35.05 12.55 6.18
CA VAL A 75 -36.49 12.81 6.27
C VAL A 75 -37.19 11.46 6.39
N ALA A 76 -37.40 11.08 7.65
CA ALA A 76 -38.44 10.16 8.04
C ALA A 76 -39.71 10.98 8.28
N ALA A 77 -40.75 10.74 7.49
CA ALA A 77 -42.17 10.81 7.83
C ALA A 77 -42.99 10.41 6.59
#